data_AF-A0A7L3D635-F1
#
_entry.id   AF-A0A7L3D635-F1
#
_cell.length_a   1.000
_cell.length_b   1.000
_cell.length_c   1.000
_cell.angle_alpha   90.00
_cell.angle_beta   90.00
_cell.angle_gamma   90.00
#
_symmetry.space_group_name_H-M   'P 1'
#
loop_
_entity.id
_entity.type
_entity.pdbx_description
1 polymer ?
#
loop_
_entity_poly.entity_id
_entity_poly.type
_entity_poly.pdbx_seq_one_letter_code
_entity_poly.pdbx_strand_id
1 'polypeptide(L)'
;SEKAALIARLCRREQPLFQLLVAEKTGDDRNRRFVQDFKTLADVLIQEVIKHDLGKEFPELQGHIHGEESNEFSNGQGETVTVRVCATPGDTAALLLSVLEPARDAAELLAAAVHQDVALGDAELAGMALRVPPGDLAIWIDPIDSTNEYIRGREDVVPVDGIAPGGLRSALVLIGAYDRQTGVPVLGVINEPFFRRDPLTRRWQGRYHWGVAYGDTHLCSLSPPPLRPAPRVVLSRAEGAAVRGALGPLCGDHLRFAAGAGYKMLCVILGL
;
A
#
# COMPACT_ATOMS: atom_id res chain seq x y z
N SER A 1 7.30 -3.82 -4.23
CA SER A 1 5.95 -3.99 -3.66
C SER A 1 5.78 -5.29 -2.87
N GLU A 2 6.23 -6.46 -3.35
CA GLU A 2 5.99 -7.73 -2.64
C GLU A 2 6.69 -7.81 -1.26
N LYS A 3 7.91 -7.29 -1.15
CA LYS A 3 8.60 -7.14 0.15
C LYS A 3 7.75 -6.33 1.15
N ALA A 4 7.15 -5.23 0.71
CA ALA A 4 6.21 -4.44 1.51
C ALA A 4 4.96 -5.24 1.91
N ALA A 5 4.39 -6.03 1.00
CA ALA A 5 3.25 -6.89 1.31
C ALA A 5 3.59 -7.99 2.34
N LEU A 6 4.82 -8.53 2.31
CA LEU A 6 5.30 -9.47 3.33
C LEU A 6 5.40 -8.80 4.70
N ILE A 7 5.93 -7.58 4.77
CA ILE A 7 5.98 -6.79 6.01
C ILE A 7 4.57 -6.51 6.53
N ALA A 8 3.63 -6.07 5.68
CA ALA A 8 2.24 -5.84 6.08
C ALA A 8 1.59 -7.11 6.65
N ARG A 9 1.78 -8.26 6.02
CA ARG A 9 1.28 -9.55 6.53
C ARG A 9 1.96 -9.96 7.84
N LEU A 10 3.26 -9.73 7.97
CA LEU A 10 4.04 -10.02 9.17
C LEU A 10 3.50 -9.23 10.37
N CYS A 11 3.37 -7.91 10.22
CA CYS A 11 2.83 -7.03 11.24
C CYS A 11 1.43 -7.45 11.70
N ARG A 12 0.60 -8.01 10.82
CA ARG A 12 -0.74 -8.54 11.18
C ARG A 12 -0.70 -9.92 11.83
N ARG A 13 0.23 -10.79 11.44
CA ARG A 13 0.37 -12.14 12.01
C ARG A 13 0.85 -12.06 13.45
N GLU A 14 1.76 -11.14 13.72
CA GLU A 14 2.35 -10.98 15.03
C GLU A 14 1.52 -9.98 15.84
N GLN A 15 0.53 -10.48 16.57
CA GLN A 15 -0.44 -9.66 17.29
C GLN A 15 0.19 -8.68 18.33
N PRO A 16 1.24 -9.05 19.09
CA PRO A 16 1.93 -8.11 19.97
C PRO A 16 2.63 -6.99 19.20
N LEU A 17 3.21 -7.33 18.03
CA LEU A 17 3.82 -6.38 17.11
C LEU A 17 2.77 -5.34 16.70
N PHE A 18 1.61 -5.78 16.21
CA PHE A 18 0.56 -4.89 15.72
C PHE A 18 0.12 -3.80 16.72
N GLN A 19 -0.03 -4.15 18.01
CA GLN A 19 -0.47 -3.20 19.03
C GLN A 19 0.55 -2.08 19.27
N LEU A 20 1.83 -2.35 19.05
CA LEU A 20 2.92 -1.38 19.21
C LEU A 20 3.08 -0.46 17.99
N LEU A 21 2.46 -0.81 16.86
CA LEU A 21 2.67 -0.10 15.59
C LEU A 21 1.68 1.06 15.39
N VAL A 22 0.66 1.28 16.22
CA VAL A 22 -0.39 2.27 15.94
C VAL A 22 -0.15 3.58 16.69
N ALA A 23 -0.04 4.69 15.96
CA ALA A 23 0.01 6.05 16.51
C ALA A 23 -1.06 6.93 15.86
N GLU A 24 -1.71 7.82 16.62
CA GLU A 24 -2.67 8.78 16.05
C GLU A 24 -1.90 9.93 15.34
N LYS A 25 -2.28 10.27 14.11
CA LYS A 25 -1.77 11.45 13.39
C LYS A 25 -2.28 12.71 14.10
N THR A 26 -1.36 13.61 14.44
CA THR A 26 -1.67 14.88 15.12
C THR A 26 -1.13 16.06 14.30
N GLY A 27 -1.65 17.26 14.53
CA GLY A 27 -1.17 18.47 13.86
C GLY A 27 -1.44 18.49 12.35
N ASP A 28 -0.45 18.94 11.58
CA ASP A 28 -0.54 19.14 10.12
C ASP A 28 -0.60 17.82 9.33
N ASP A 29 -0.17 16.70 9.94
CA ASP A 29 -0.24 15.36 9.35
C ASP A 29 -1.65 14.75 9.42
N ARG A 30 -2.58 15.36 10.18
CA ARG A 30 -3.94 14.83 10.36
C ARG A 30 -4.86 15.19 9.19
N ASN A 31 -5.40 14.17 8.54
CA ASN A 31 -6.46 14.33 7.56
C ASN A 31 -7.80 14.68 8.22
N ARG A 32 -8.23 15.93 8.03
CA ARG A 32 -9.45 16.52 8.64
C ARG A 32 -10.74 15.81 8.26
N ARG A 33 -10.75 14.93 7.25
CA ARG A 33 -11.94 14.15 6.84
C ARG A 33 -12.19 12.93 7.74
N PHE A 34 -11.20 12.49 8.51
CA PHE A 34 -11.33 11.32 9.38
C PHE A 34 -11.47 11.72 10.86
N VAL A 35 -12.39 11.05 11.57
CA VAL A 35 -12.64 11.28 13.01
C VAL A 35 -11.42 10.90 13.85
N GLN A 36 -10.72 9.85 13.45
CA GLN A 36 -9.44 9.39 13.98
C GLN A 36 -8.56 9.03 12.78
N ASP A 37 -7.33 9.54 12.77
CA ASP A 37 -6.37 9.33 11.70
C ASP A 37 -5.13 8.70 12.32
N PHE A 38 -4.61 7.62 11.74
CA PHE A 38 -3.55 6.83 12.35
C PHE A 38 -2.41 6.66 11.35
N LYS A 39 -1.17 6.78 11.84
CA LYS A 39 0.02 6.29 11.13
C LYS A 39 0.52 5.06 11.85
N THR A 40 1.02 4.08 11.10
CA THR A 40 1.66 2.94 11.71
C THR A 40 3.16 2.89 11.47
N LEU A 41 3.93 2.31 12.40
CA LEU A 41 5.32 1.97 12.12
C LEU A 41 5.42 0.98 10.93
N ALA A 42 4.37 0.20 10.65
CA ALA A 42 4.31 -0.58 9.42
C ALA A 42 4.27 0.32 8.17
N ASP A 43 3.47 1.39 8.17
CA ASP A 43 3.40 2.35 7.05
C ASP A 43 4.76 2.98 6.79
N VAL A 44 5.40 3.52 7.84
CA VAL A 44 6.73 4.13 7.72
C VAL A 44 7.76 3.11 7.26
N LEU A 45 7.79 1.93 7.87
CA LEU A 45 8.79 0.91 7.53
C LEU A 45 8.63 0.44 6.09
N ILE A 46 7.40 0.21 5.62
CA ILE A 46 7.11 -0.16 4.23
C ILE A 46 7.58 0.95 3.28
N GLN A 47 7.27 2.21 3.58
CA GLN A 47 7.69 3.33 2.76
C GLN A 47 9.22 3.44 2.69
N GLU A 48 9.91 3.33 3.83
CA GLU A 48 11.37 3.42 3.90
C GLU A 48 12.06 2.23 3.25
N VAL A 49 11.48 1.03 3.29
CA VAL A 49 11.97 -0.14 2.54
C VAL A 49 11.89 0.10 1.04
N ILE A 50 10.76 0.61 0.54
CA ILE A 50 10.60 0.91 -0.88
C ILE A 50 11.58 2.01 -1.31
N LYS A 51 11.72 3.08 -0.51
CA LYS A 51 12.69 4.16 -0.75
C LYS A 51 14.13 3.64 -0.79
N HIS A 52 14.51 2.82 0.18
CA HIS A 52 15.85 2.25 0.27
C HIS A 52 16.18 1.39 -0.94
N ASP A 53 15.31 0.42 -1.28
CA ASP A 53 15.58 -0.53 -2.36
C ASP A 53 15.60 0.16 -3.72
N LEU A 54 14.66 1.08 -3.99
CA LEU A 54 14.64 1.86 -5.23
C LEU A 54 15.83 2.82 -5.31
N GLY A 55 16.18 3.50 -4.23
CA GLY A 55 17.31 4.44 -4.20
C GLY A 55 18.67 3.73 -4.30
N LYS A 56 18.75 2.46 -3.90
CA LYS A 56 19.94 1.62 -4.08
C LYS A 56 20.08 1.15 -5.53
N GLU A 57 18.99 0.72 -6.15
CA GLU A 57 18.99 0.21 -7.54
C GLU A 57 19.11 1.35 -8.57
N PHE A 58 18.44 2.49 -8.32
CA PHE A 58 18.40 3.66 -9.19
C PHE A 58 18.79 4.91 -8.41
N PRO A 59 20.10 5.22 -8.30
CA PRO A 59 20.58 6.39 -7.57
C PRO A 59 19.97 7.72 -8.04
N GLU A 60 19.56 7.82 -9.31
CA GLU A 60 18.92 9.00 -9.90
C GLU A 60 17.53 9.31 -9.29
N LEU A 61 16.88 8.32 -8.67
CA LEU A 61 15.62 8.51 -7.96
C LEU A 61 15.82 9.05 -6.53
N GLN A 62 17.05 9.08 -6.01
CA GLN A 62 17.30 9.57 -4.66
C GLN A 62 16.87 11.04 -4.54
N GLY A 63 16.08 11.36 -3.51
CA GLY A 63 15.46 12.68 -3.34
C GLY A 63 14.16 12.90 -4.14
N HIS A 64 13.76 11.92 -4.96
CA HIS A 64 12.55 11.96 -5.79
C HIS A 64 11.59 10.78 -5.50
N ILE A 65 11.77 10.11 -4.36
CA ILE A 65 10.85 9.08 -3.86
C ILE A 65 10.06 9.65 -2.68
N HIS A 66 8.80 9.97 -2.95
CA HIS A 66 7.87 10.58 -2.00
C HIS A 66 6.84 9.56 -1.52
N GLY A 67 6.17 9.87 -0.42
CA GLY A 67 5.06 9.07 0.08
C GLY A 67 4.29 9.80 1.17
N GLU A 68 3.22 9.17 1.65
CA GLU A 68 2.30 9.76 2.63
C GLU A 68 2.95 10.05 3.98
N GLU A 69 3.86 9.19 4.45
CA GLU A 69 4.28 9.21 5.84
C GLU A 69 5.59 9.97 6.08
N SER A 70 5.64 10.72 7.18
CA SER A 70 6.91 11.14 7.79
C SER A 70 7.60 9.92 8.41
N ASN A 71 8.92 9.82 8.26
CA ASN A 71 9.72 8.76 8.85
C ASN A 71 10.18 9.07 10.28
N GLU A 72 9.66 10.13 10.90
CA GLU A 72 9.99 10.53 12.26
C GLU A 72 8.99 9.97 13.30
N PHE A 73 9.54 9.44 14.39
CA PHE A 73 8.81 9.00 15.57
C PHE A 73 9.38 9.67 16.82
N SER A 74 8.56 9.84 17.85
CA SER A 74 9.05 10.16 19.20
C SER A 74 9.14 8.86 19.99
N ASN A 75 10.31 8.56 20.57
CA ASN A 75 10.48 7.40 21.44
C ASN A 75 9.85 7.63 22.84
N GLY A 76 9.91 6.62 23.71
CA GLY A 76 9.38 6.69 25.08
C GLY A 76 10.06 7.75 25.97
N GLN A 77 11.18 8.30 25.54
CA GLN A 77 11.95 9.36 26.22
C GLN A 77 11.65 10.76 25.64
N GLY A 78 10.81 10.84 24.60
CA GLY A 78 10.46 12.08 23.91
C GLY A 78 11.48 12.54 22.87
N GLU A 79 12.47 11.70 22.54
CA GLU A 79 13.46 12.00 21.51
C GLU A 79 12.92 11.65 20.12
N THR A 80 13.25 12.47 19.12
CA THR A 80 12.91 12.19 17.72
C THR A 80 13.86 11.15 17.13
N VAL A 81 13.29 10.05 16.66
CA VAL A 81 13.97 8.97 15.95
C VAL A 81 13.53 8.99 14.49
N THR A 82 14.48 9.13 13.57
CA THR A 82 14.24 8.99 12.14
C THR A 82 14.41 7.53 11.72
N VAL A 83 13.29 6.86 11.43
CA VAL A 83 13.28 5.47 10.96
C VAL A 83 13.81 5.39 9.54
N ARG A 84 14.71 4.43 9.29
CA ARG A 84 15.29 4.14 7.98
C ARG A 84 15.77 2.69 7.92
N VAL A 85 16.00 2.19 6.72
CA VAL A 85 16.71 0.92 6.54
C VAL A 85 18.21 1.16 6.67
N CYS A 86 18.86 0.49 7.62
CA CYS A 86 20.30 0.60 7.84
C CYS A 86 21.08 -0.41 6.96
N ALA A 87 22.41 -0.30 6.94
CA ALA A 87 23.26 -1.17 6.12
C ALA A 87 23.19 -2.65 6.52
N THR A 88 22.96 -2.95 7.79
CA THR A 88 22.86 -4.32 8.30
C THR A 88 21.52 -4.58 8.99
N PRO A 89 21.06 -5.86 9.07
CA PRO A 89 19.88 -6.22 9.84
C PRO A 89 20.02 -5.85 11.32
N GLY A 90 21.23 -6.01 11.90
CA GLY A 90 21.51 -5.67 13.30
C GLY A 90 21.32 -4.17 13.59
N ASP A 91 21.86 -3.31 12.71
CA ASP A 91 21.71 -1.86 12.86
C ASP A 91 20.24 -1.42 12.67
N THR A 92 19.51 -2.10 11.78
CA THR A 92 18.09 -1.84 11.56
C THR A 92 17.27 -2.26 12.79
N ALA A 93 17.58 -3.43 13.38
CA ALA A 93 16.94 -3.90 14.60
C ALA A 93 17.21 -2.96 15.78
N ALA A 94 18.45 -2.47 15.94
CA ALA A 94 18.80 -1.52 16.99
C ALA A 94 18.02 -0.20 16.84
N LEU A 95 17.89 0.32 15.62
CA LEU A 95 17.09 1.52 15.34
C LEU A 95 15.60 1.28 15.65
N LEU A 96 15.03 0.18 15.16
CA LEU A 96 13.61 -0.15 15.41
C LEU A 96 13.33 -0.37 16.90
N LEU A 97 14.26 -0.98 17.63
CA LEU A 97 14.13 -1.19 19.08
C LEU A 97 13.99 0.15 19.81
N SER A 98 14.71 1.20 19.40
CA SER A 98 14.58 2.53 20.02
C SER A 98 13.18 3.14 19.89
N VAL A 99 12.38 2.69 18.92
CA VAL A 99 10.97 3.08 18.74
C VAL A 99 10.02 2.12 19.44
N LEU A 100 10.38 0.82 19.49
CA LEU A 100 9.53 -0.28 19.93
C LEU A 100 9.77 -0.74 21.37
N GLU A 101 10.59 -0.05 22.17
CA GLU A 101 10.95 -0.54 23.52
C GLU A 101 9.72 -0.92 24.37
N PRO A 102 9.74 -2.09 25.05
CA PRO A 102 10.85 -3.04 25.19
C PRO A 102 10.85 -4.20 24.16
N ALA A 103 10.13 -4.11 23.04
CA ALA A 103 9.87 -5.23 22.12
C ALA A 103 11.05 -5.57 21.19
N ARG A 104 12.10 -6.19 21.75
CA ARG A 104 13.28 -6.66 21.00
C ARG A 104 12.95 -7.65 19.90
N ASP A 105 12.19 -8.70 20.21
CA ASP A 105 11.84 -9.75 19.24
C ASP A 105 11.09 -9.17 18.03
N ALA A 106 10.25 -8.17 18.28
CA ALA A 106 9.53 -7.42 17.26
C ALA A 106 10.47 -6.65 16.33
N ALA A 107 11.45 -5.94 16.91
CA ALA A 107 12.43 -5.18 16.14
C ALA A 107 13.34 -6.09 15.28
N GLU A 108 13.78 -7.22 15.84
CA GLU A 108 14.61 -8.20 15.12
C GLU A 108 13.84 -8.86 13.97
N LEU A 109 12.58 -9.22 14.19
CA LEU A 109 11.73 -9.85 13.18
C LEU A 109 11.40 -8.90 12.03
N LEU A 110 11.12 -7.62 12.33
CA LEU A 110 10.92 -6.58 11.31
C LEU A 110 12.20 -6.30 10.53
N ALA A 111 13.34 -6.18 11.20
CA ALA A 111 14.62 -5.98 10.54
C ALA A 111 14.97 -7.15 9.60
N ALA A 112 14.72 -8.39 10.02
CA ALA A 112 14.90 -9.56 9.15
C ALA A 112 14.02 -9.49 7.90
N ALA A 113 12.75 -9.08 8.03
CA ALA A 113 11.84 -8.95 6.89
C ALA A 113 12.22 -7.83 5.92
N VAL A 114 12.71 -6.69 6.45
CA VAL A 114 13.21 -5.55 5.69
C VAL A 114 14.41 -5.93 4.81
N HIS A 115 15.32 -6.74 5.37
CA HIS A 115 16.54 -7.19 4.71
C HIS A 115 16.37 -8.46 3.87
N GLN A 116 15.17 -9.06 3.86
CA GLN A 116 14.92 -10.26 3.07
C GLN A 116 14.88 -9.94 1.58
N ASP A 117 15.65 -10.69 0.78
CA ASP A 117 15.53 -10.64 -0.68
C ASP A 117 14.27 -11.38 -1.15
N VAL A 118 13.53 -10.75 -2.06
CA VAL A 118 12.28 -11.30 -2.62
C VAL A 118 12.45 -11.44 -4.12
N ALA A 119 12.54 -12.68 -4.60
CA ALA A 119 12.54 -12.96 -6.03
C ALA A 119 11.11 -12.89 -6.57
N LEU A 120 10.92 -12.09 -7.63
CA LEU A 120 9.69 -12.06 -8.41
C LEU A 120 9.93 -12.77 -9.74
N GLY A 121 9.08 -13.74 -10.06
CA GLY A 121 9.13 -14.48 -11.33
C GLY A 121 8.03 -14.04 -12.29
N ASP A 122 8.03 -12.77 -12.69
CA ASP A 122 7.09 -12.26 -13.70
C ASP A 122 7.69 -12.38 -15.11
N ALA A 123 7.20 -13.37 -15.87
CA ALA A 123 7.68 -13.66 -17.21
C ALA A 123 7.31 -12.58 -18.24
N GLU A 124 6.19 -11.87 -18.03
CA GLU A 124 5.76 -10.80 -18.94
C GLU A 124 6.69 -9.60 -18.80
N LEU A 125 7.01 -9.18 -17.57
CA LEU A 125 8.00 -8.13 -17.30
C LEU A 125 9.39 -8.49 -17.82
N ALA A 126 9.82 -9.76 -17.67
CA ALA A 126 11.14 -10.20 -18.11
C ALA A 126 11.37 -10.08 -19.63
N GLY A 127 10.30 -10.11 -20.43
CA GLY A 127 10.36 -9.95 -21.88
C GLY A 127 10.28 -8.51 -22.38
N MET A 128 10.08 -7.53 -21.49
CA MET A 128 9.82 -6.15 -21.88
C MET A 128 11.09 -5.36 -22.21
N ALA A 129 11.10 -4.72 -23.38
CA ALA A 129 12.17 -3.82 -23.83
C ALA A 129 11.75 -2.34 -23.71
N LEU A 130 11.17 -1.94 -22.57
CA LEU A 130 10.83 -0.54 -22.31
C LEU A 130 11.97 0.13 -21.54
N ARG A 131 12.43 1.29 -22.03
CA ARG A 131 13.41 2.12 -21.34
C ARG A 131 12.79 3.47 -21.00
N VAL A 132 12.48 3.65 -19.73
CA VAL A 132 12.12 4.95 -19.16
C VAL A 132 13.33 5.44 -18.36
N PRO A 133 13.92 6.62 -18.65
CA PRO A 133 15.05 7.12 -17.89
C PRO A 133 14.65 7.35 -16.42
N PRO A 134 15.29 6.70 -15.44
CA PRO A 134 14.94 6.87 -14.03
C PRO A 134 15.08 8.32 -13.56
N GLY A 135 16.05 9.07 -14.10
CA GLY A 135 16.26 10.48 -13.76
C GLY A 135 15.09 11.41 -14.12
N ASP A 136 14.22 11.01 -15.05
CA ASP A 136 13.03 11.80 -15.43
C ASP A 136 11.81 11.48 -14.56
N LEU A 137 11.91 10.44 -13.73
CA LEU A 137 10.80 9.97 -12.90
C LEU A 137 10.90 10.42 -11.46
N ALA A 138 9.74 10.57 -10.83
CA ALA A 138 9.57 10.62 -9.39
C ALA A 138 8.54 9.57 -8.97
N ILE A 139 8.63 9.12 -7.72
CA ILE A 139 7.81 8.04 -7.18
C ILE A 139 6.89 8.61 -6.09
N TRP A 140 5.65 8.13 -6.05
CA TRP A 140 4.70 8.35 -4.97
C TRP A 140 4.29 7.01 -4.36
N ILE A 141 4.39 6.91 -3.04
CA ILE A 141 4.09 5.69 -2.28
C ILE A 141 2.91 5.95 -1.34
N ASP A 142 1.91 5.09 -1.43
CA ASP A 142 0.92 4.89 -0.37
C ASP A 142 1.23 3.52 0.26
N PRO A 143 1.89 3.48 1.43
CA PRO A 143 2.46 2.26 1.98
C PRO A 143 1.39 1.25 2.41
N ILE A 144 0.27 1.72 2.96
CA ILE A 144 -0.92 0.91 3.25
C ILE A 144 -2.17 1.77 3.03
N ASP A 145 -2.73 1.74 1.81
CA ASP A 145 -4.04 2.33 1.53
C ASP A 145 -5.07 1.68 2.46
N SER A 146 -6.06 2.46 2.90
CA SER A 146 -7.07 1.99 3.86
C SER A 146 -6.46 1.56 5.21
N THR A 147 -5.51 2.33 5.75
CA THR A 147 -4.86 2.11 7.06
C THR A 147 -5.87 1.77 8.16
N ASN A 148 -7.05 2.41 8.15
CA ASN A 148 -8.12 2.10 9.10
C ASN A 148 -8.65 0.66 9.02
N GLU A 149 -8.84 0.11 7.81
CA GLU A 149 -9.28 -1.28 7.67
C GLU A 149 -8.14 -2.26 7.93
N TYR A 150 -6.89 -1.87 7.65
CA TYR A 150 -5.70 -2.59 8.07
C TYR A 150 -5.61 -2.70 9.60
N ILE A 151 -5.77 -1.57 10.32
CA ILE A 151 -5.79 -1.48 11.78
C ILE A 151 -6.93 -2.32 12.38
N ARG A 152 -8.15 -2.23 11.84
CA ARG A 152 -9.28 -3.02 12.31
C ARG A 152 -9.10 -4.51 12.06
N GLY A 153 -8.39 -4.88 10.99
CA GLY A 153 -7.96 -6.25 10.79
C GLY A 153 -9.08 -7.25 10.51
N ARG A 154 -10.25 -6.80 10.02
CA ARG A 154 -11.37 -7.70 9.73
C ARG A 154 -11.06 -8.62 8.56
N GLU A 155 -11.15 -9.92 8.80
CA GLU A 155 -10.71 -10.96 7.85
C GLU A 155 -11.88 -11.67 7.16
N ASP A 156 -13.08 -11.58 7.73
CA ASP A 156 -14.29 -12.32 7.40
C ASP A 156 -15.35 -11.47 6.68
N VAL A 157 -14.94 -10.35 6.08
CA VAL A 157 -15.83 -9.47 5.32
C VAL A 157 -16.21 -10.12 3.99
N VAL A 158 -17.48 -10.49 3.86
CA VAL A 158 -18.02 -11.12 2.65
C VAL A 158 -18.12 -10.09 1.51
N PRO A 159 -17.52 -10.36 0.33
CA PRO A 159 -17.67 -9.50 -0.83
C PRO A 159 -19.12 -9.51 -1.35
N VAL A 160 -19.56 -8.36 -1.84
CA VAL A 160 -20.85 -8.22 -2.55
C VAL A 160 -20.53 -8.02 -4.03
N ASP A 161 -20.94 -8.98 -4.86
CA ASP A 161 -20.60 -9.05 -6.29
C ASP A 161 -19.11 -8.93 -6.59
N GLY A 162 -18.29 -9.61 -5.80
CA GLY A 162 -16.83 -9.59 -5.94
C GLY A 162 -16.14 -8.38 -5.30
N ILE A 163 -16.87 -7.38 -4.81
CA ILE A 163 -16.32 -6.18 -4.17
C ILE A 163 -16.35 -6.31 -2.65
N ALA A 164 -15.20 -6.22 -2.00
CA ALA A 164 -15.12 -6.21 -0.54
C ALA A 164 -15.54 -4.84 0.01
N PRO A 165 -16.60 -4.74 0.83
CA PRO A 165 -17.03 -3.45 1.37
C PRO A 165 -16.07 -2.85 2.42
N GLY A 166 -15.08 -3.64 2.87
CA GLY A 166 -14.03 -3.27 3.81
C GLY A 166 -13.22 -4.50 4.21
N GLY A 167 -12.54 -4.41 5.35
CA GLY A 167 -11.62 -5.43 5.87
C GLY A 167 -10.26 -5.41 5.19
N LEU A 168 -9.43 -6.38 5.56
CA LEU A 168 -8.03 -6.46 5.11
C LEU A 168 -7.88 -6.50 3.58
N ARG A 169 -8.88 -7.00 2.85
CA ARG A 169 -8.89 -7.00 1.38
C ARG A 169 -8.87 -5.62 0.74
N SER A 170 -9.28 -4.59 1.48
CA SER A 170 -9.22 -3.20 1.02
C SER A 170 -7.88 -2.52 1.34
N ALA A 171 -6.99 -3.17 2.09
CA ALA A 171 -5.67 -2.64 2.41
C ALA A 171 -4.67 -3.01 1.31
N LEU A 172 -4.13 -2.00 0.61
CA LEU A 172 -3.25 -2.18 -0.54
C LEU A 172 -1.91 -1.48 -0.34
N VAL A 173 -0.88 -1.92 -1.07
CA VAL A 173 0.35 -1.12 -1.24
C VAL A 173 0.31 -0.52 -2.63
N LEU A 174 0.40 0.81 -2.74
CA LEU A 174 0.37 1.53 -4.01
C LEU A 174 1.72 2.20 -4.25
N ILE A 175 2.28 1.97 -5.45
CA ILE A 175 3.53 2.61 -5.88
C ILE A 175 3.26 3.16 -7.28
N GLY A 176 3.29 4.48 -7.43
CA GLY A 176 3.19 5.16 -8.72
C GLY A 176 4.49 5.83 -9.10
N ALA A 177 4.84 5.81 -10.38
CA ALA A 177 5.89 6.64 -10.96
C ALA A 177 5.27 7.65 -11.91
N TYR A 178 5.73 8.90 -11.86
CA TYR A 178 5.27 9.97 -12.73
C TYR A 178 6.46 10.73 -13.32
N ASP A 179 6.25 11.29 -14.51
CA ASP A 179 7.22 12.14 -15.18
C ASP A 179 7.34 13.49 -14.44
N ARG A 180 8.56 13.87 -14.08
CA ARG A 180 8.84 15.04 -13.24
C ARG A 180 8.53 16.37 -13.92
N GLN A 181 8.60 16.42 -15.25
CA GLN A 181 8.42 17.66 -16.01
C GLN A 181 6.94 17.93 -16.25
N THR A 182 6.18 16.88 -16.55
CA THR A 182 4.78 16.96 -16.97
C THR A 182 3.79 16.63 -15.86
N GLY A 183 4.22 15.89 -14.84
CA GLY A 183 3.34 15.37 -13.78
C GLY A 183 2.50 14.15 -14.21
N VAL A 184 2.68 13.65 -15.42
CA VAL A 184 1.86 12.56 -15.97
C VAL A 184 2.29 11.20 -15.35
N PRO A 185 1.35 10.35 -14.90
CA PRO A 185 1.67 9.02 -14.39
C PRO A 185 2.18 8.12 -15.52
N VAL A 186 3.29 7.40 -15.25
CA VAL A 186 4.01 6.56 -16.22
C VAL A 186 3.94 5.08 -15.85
N LEU A 187 4.19 4.73 -14.58
CA LEU A 187 4.08 3.35 -14.08
C LEU A 187 3.20 3.30 -12.83
N GLY A 188 2.51 2.19 -12.64
CA GLY A 188 1.76 1.92 -11.43
C GLY A 188 1.90 0.47 -11.01
N VAL A 189 2.05 0.23 -9.71
CA VAL A 189 2.02 -1.09 -9.08
C VAL A 189 0.99 -1.05 -7.95
N ILE A 190 0.06 -2.00 -7.99
CA ILE A 190 -0.92 -2.23 -6.93
C ILE A 190 -0.64 -3.61 -6.37
N ASN A 191 -0.28 -3.72 -5.10
CA ASN A 191 -0.18 -5.00 -4.41
C ASN A 191 -1.35 -5.15 -3.44
N GLU A 192 -1.98 -6.32 -3.45
CA GLU A 192 -3.01 -6.76 -2.52
C GLU A 192 -2.37 -7.76 -1.53
N PRO A 193 -1.88 -7.31 -0.36
CA PRO A 193 -1.23 -8.22 0.58
C PRO A 193 -2.16 -9.32 1.09
N PHE A 194 -3.47 -9.01 1.18
CA PHE A 194 -4.52 -9.86 1.77
C PHE A 194 -5.56 -10.30 0.74
N PHE A 195 -5.13 -10.82 -0.42
CA PHE A 195 -6.04 -11.22 -1.49
C PHE A 195 -6.84 -12.49 -1.14
N ARG A 196 -6.15 -13.61 -0.90
CA ARG A 196 -6.77 -14.92 -0.63
C ARG A 196 -6.27 -15.49 0.68
N ARG A 197 -7.18 -15.95 1.53
CA ARG A 197 -6.82 -16.64 2.77
C ARG A 197 -6.98 -18.14 2.57
N ASP A 198 -5.93 -18.88 2.90
CA ASP A 198 -5.98 -20.33 2.91
C ASP A 198 -6.91 -20.81 4.05
N PRO A 199 -7.94 -21.63 3.76
CA PRO A 199 -8.92 -22.04 4.77
C PRO A 199 -8.32 -22.98 5.84
N LEU A 200 -7.24 -23.70 5.52
CA LEU A 200 -6.61 -24.68 6.41
C LEU A 200 -5.52 -24.02 7.26
N THR A 201 -4.58 -23.34 6.61
CA THR A 201 -3.41 -22.74 7.28
C THR A 201 -3.71 -21.36 7.85
N ARG A 202 -4.85 -20.76 7.46
CA ARG A 202 -5.25 -19.38 7.79
C ARG A 202 -4.28 -18.30 7.28
N ARG A 203 -3.28 -18.67 6.48
CA ARG A 203 -2.29 -17.75 5.91
C ARG A 203 -2.86 -16.95 4.75
N TRP A 204 -2.43 -15.71 4.65
CA TRP A 204 -2.77 -14.83 3.54
C TRP A 204 -1.79 -15.00 2.38
N GLN A 205 -2.36 -15.12 1.18
CA GLN A 205 -1.68 -15.05 -0.09
C GLN A 205 -2.01 -13.70 -0.73
N GLY A 206 -0.97 -12.99 -1.15
CA GLY A 206 -1.13 -11.75 -1.89
C GLY A 206 -1.18 -11.97 -3.39
N ARG A 207 -1.39 -10.88 -4.12
CA ARG A 207 -1.12 -10.75 -5.55
C ARG A 207 -0.76 -9.31 -5.85
N TYR A 208 -0.22 -9.06 -7.03
CA TYR A 208 0.06 -7.70 -7.49
C TYR A 208 -0.36 -7.53 -8.94
N HIS A 209 -0.55 -6.27 -9.31
CA HIS A 209 -0.84 -5.81 -10.65
C HIS A 209 0.10 -4.68 -10.99
N TRP A 210 0.43 -4.52 -12.27
CA TRP A 210 1.24 -3.43 -12.75
C TRP A 210 0.71 -2.91 -14.09
N GLY A 211 1.01 -1.65 -14.37
CA GLY A 211 0.69 -1.02 -15.64
C GLY A 211 1.73 0.04 -16.01
N VAL A 212 1.91 0.24 -17.31
CA VAL A 212 2.84 1.21 -17.88
C VAL A 212 2.17 1.97 -19.02
N ALA A 213 2.31 3.28 -19.02
CA ALA A 213 1.90 4.18 -20.08
C ALA A 213 3.04 5.18 -20.35
N TYR A 214 3.83 4.94 -21.40
CA TYR A 214 4.97 5.78 -21.75
C TYR A 214 5.16 5.87 -23.27
N GLY A 215 5.08 7.09 -23.81
CA GLY A 215 5.03 7.31 -25.26
C GLY A 215 3.84 6.56 -25.87
N ASP A 216 4.09 5.76 -26.89
CA ASP A 216 3.08 4.91 -27.54
C ASP A 216 2.89 3.55 -26.85
N THR A 217 3.65 3.27 -25.79
CA THR A 217 3.60 1.98 -25.07
C THR A 217 2.54 2.02 -23.98
N HIS A 218 1.56 1.13 -24.10
CA HIS A 218 0.56 0.88 -23.06
C HIS A 218 0.51 -0.62 -22.73
N LEU A 219 0.92 -0.97 -21.51
CA LEU A 219 1.01 -2.37 -21.06
C LEU A 219 0.41 -2.51 -19.67
N CYS A 220 -0.14 -3.68 -19.38
CA CYS A 220 -0.76 -3.99 -18.10
C CYS A 220 -0.70 -5.48 -17.83
N SER A 221 -0.52 -5.87 -16.58
CA SER A 221 -0.56 -7.27 -16.11
C SER A 221 -1.97 -7.89 -16.15
N LEU A 222 -2.98 -7.11 -16.54
CA LEU A 222 -4.38 -7.48 -16.52
C LEU A 222 -4.96 -7.45 -17.94
N SER A 223 -5.76 -8.46 -18.25
CA SER A 223 -6.57 -8.45 -19.45
C SER A 223 -7.72 -7.44 -19.34
N PRO A 224 -8.14 -6.82 -20.46
CA PRO A 224 -9.29 -5.94 -20.47
C PRO A 224 -10.54 -6.63 -19.90
N PRO A 225 -11.29 -5.99 -18.99
CA PRO A 225 -12.51 -6.57 -18.46
C PRO A 225 -13.59 -6.68 -19.54
N PRO A 226 -14.54 -7.61 -19.41
CA PRO A 226 -15.64 -7.75 -20.36
C PRO A 226 -16.52 -6.50 -20.35
N LEU A 227 -17.04 -6.13 -21.52
CA LEU A 227 -18.02 -5.04 -21.64
C LEU A 227 -19.29 -5.41 -20.87
N ARG A 228 -19.75 -4.47 -20.02
CA ARG A 228 -21.00 -4.60 -19.27
C ARG A 228 -22.07 -3.67 -19.84
N PRO A 229 -23.33 -4.10 -19.93
CA PRO A 229 -24.40 -3.29 -20.50
C PRO A 229 -24.85 -2.14 -19.60
N ALA A 230 -24.63 -2.25 -18.28
CA ALA A 230 -25.01 -1.23 -17.30
C ALA A 230 -23.78 -0.75 -16.50
N PRO A 231 -23.70 0.56 -16.19
CA PRO A 231 -22.61 1.09 -15.37
C PRO A 231 -22.73 0.60 -13.93
N ARG A 232 -21.59 0.26 -13.32
CA ARG A 232 -21.48 -0.01 -11.89
C ARG A 232 -20.78 1.15 -11.22
N VAL A 233 -21.20 1.48 -10.01
CA VAL A 233 -20.64 2.59 -9.23
C VAL A 233 -20.12 2.04 -7.92
N VAL A 234 -18.88 2.37 -7.58
CA VAL A 234 -18.26 2.00 -6.31
C VAL A 234 -17.94 3.26 -5.52
N LEU A 235 -18.55 3.42 -4.34
CA LEU A 235 -18.37 4.61 -3.50
C LEU A 235 -17.76 4.28 -2.14
N SER A 236 -17.15 5.29 -1.51
CA SER A 236 -16.86 5.22 -0.09
C SER A 236 -18.16 5.26 0.72
N ARG A 237 -18.21 4.56 1.86
CA ARG A 237 -19.32 4.71 2.80
C ARG A 237 -19.40 6.13 3.41
N ALA A 238 -18.30 6.87 3.39
CA ALA A 238 -18.25 8.25 3.86
C ALA A 238 -18.83 9.26 2.86
N GLU A 239 -19.16 8.85 1.62
CA GLU A 239 -19.71 9.79 0.63
C GLU A 239 -21.06 10.35 1.07
N GLY A 240 -21.24 11.66 0.87
CA GLY A 240 -22.43 12.39 1.28
C GLY A 240 -23.69 12.02 0.51
N ALA A 241 -24.86 12.35 1.07
CA ALA A 241 -26.16 12.04 0.49
C ALA A 241 -26.35 12.63 -0.92
N ALA A 242 -25.79 13.81 -1.20
CA ALA A 242 -25.87 14.45 -2.51
C ALA A 242 -25.18 13.61 -3.61
N VAL A 243 -23.99 13.08 -3.34
CA VAL A 243 -23.25 12.22 -4.29
C VAL A 243 -24.01 10.93 -4.55
N ARG A 244 -24.53 10.30 -3.49
CA ARG A 244 -25.34 9.08 -3.58
C ARG A 244 -26.62 9.31 -4.38
N GLY A 245 -27.29 10.44 -4.15
CA GLY A 245 -28.51 10.83 -4.86
C GLY A 245 -28.27 11.11 -6.34
N ALA A 246 -27.11 11.68 -6.70
CA ALA A 246 -26.76 11.95 -8.10
C ALA A 246 -26.40 10.67 -8.88
N LEU A 247 -25.70 9.72 -8.23
CA LEU A 247 -25.21 8.51 -8.90
C LEU A 247 -26.20 7.34 -8.85
N GLY A 248 -27.04 7.26 -7.82
CA GLY A 248 -28.01 6.17 -7.63
C GLY A 248 -28.89 5.90 -8.86
N PRO A 249 -29.54 6.92 -9.47
CA PRO A 249 -30.36 6.73 -10.65
C PRO A 249 -29.60 6.20 -11.88
N LEU A 250 -28.28 6.40 -11.97
CA LEU A 250 -27.47 6.00 -13.12
C LEU A 250 -27.10 4.52 -13.08
N CYS A 251 -26.97 3.94 -11.87
CA CYS A 251 -26.52 2.56 -11.69
C CYS A 251 -27.59 1.65 -11.07
N GLY A 252 -28.73 2.17 -10.62
CA GLY A 252 -29.77 1.40 -9.95
C GLY A 252 -29.21 0.54 -8.81
N ASP A 253 -29.53 -0.75 -8.83
CA ASP A 253 -29.08 -1.74 -7.83
C ASP A 253 -27.59 -2.12 -7.95
N HIS A 254 -26.83 -1.50 -8.85
CA HIS A 254 -25.39 -1.75 -9.05
C HIS A 254 -24.48 -0.80 -8.27
N LEU A 255 -25.03 0.01 -7.36
CA LEU A 255 -24.24 0.80 -6.41
C LEU A 255 -23.60 -0.11 -5.35
N ARG A 256 -22.27 -0.10 -5.26
CA ARG A 256 -21.51 -0.85 -4.26
C ARG A 256 -20.69 0.11 -3.40
N PHE A 257 -20.38 -0.33 -2.19
CA PHE A 257 -19.51 0.41 -1.28
C PHE A 257 -18.22 -0.35 -1.09
N ALA A 258 -17.10 0.37 -1.00
CA ALA A 258 -15.81 -0.18 -0.65
C ALA A 258 -14.97 0.83 0.13
N ALA A 259 -14.17 0.34 1.07
CA ALA A 259 -13.10 1.09 1.72
C ALA A 259 -11.83 1.11 0.85
N GLY A 260 -10.87 1.97 1.17
CA GLY A 260 -9.61 2.14 0.41
C GLY A 260 -9.78 2.93 -0.88
N ALA A 261 -8.98 3.97 -1.08
CA ALA A 261 -9.00 4.75 -2.32
C ALA A 261 -8.44 3.91 -3.47
N GLY A 262 -7.27 3.30 -3.25
CA GLY A 262 -6.65 2.36 -4.16
C GLY A 262 -7.54 1.15 -4.44
N TYR A 263 -8.19 0.59 -3.43
CA TYR A 263 -9.08 -0.56 -3.66
C TYR A 263 -10.30 -0.24 -4.53
N LYS A 264 -10.88 0.96 -4.41
CA LYS A 264 -11.92 1.42 -5.34
C LYS A 264 -11.39 1.55 -6.77
N MET A 265 -10.19 2.10 -6.97
CA MET A 265 -9.56 2.16 -8.29
C MET A 265 -9.27 0.76 -8.84
N LEU A 266 -8.80 -0.15 -8.01
CA LEU A 266 -8.57 -1.54 -8.41
C LEU A 266 -9.87 -2.24 -8.85
N CYS A 267 -11.00 -1.96 -8.19
CA CYS A 267 -12.31 -2.45 -8.64
C CYS A 267 -12.64 -1.97 -10.06
N VAL A 268 -12.32 -0.72 -10.40
CA VAL A 268 -12.50 -0.18 -11.76
C VAL A 268 -11.56 -0.88 -12.76
N ILE A 269 -10.28 -1.03 -12.41
CA ILE A 269 -9.27 -1.70 -13.24
C ILE A 269 -9.68 -3.15 -13.56
N LEU A 270 -10.21 -3.86 -12.56
CA LEU A 270 -10.69 -5.24 -12.70
C LEU A 270 -12.09 -5.34 -13.35
N GLY A 271 -12.74 -4.21 -13.63
CA GLY A 271 -14.10 -4.15 -14.16
C GLY A 271 -15.14 -4.83 -13.27
N LEU A 272 -14.97 -4.73 -11.94
CA LEU A 272 -15.85 -5.35 -10.95
C LEU A 272 -17.22 -4.69 -10.90
#